data_AF-A0AA50Z9V6-F1
#
_entry.id   AF-A0AA50Z9V6-F1
#
_cell.length_a   1.000
_cell.length_b   1.000
_cell.length_c   1.000
_cell.angle_alpha   90.00
_cell.angle_beta   90.00
_cell.angle_gamma   90.00
#
_symmetry.space_group_name_H-M   'P 1'
#
loop_
_entity.id
_entity.type
_entity.pdbx_description
1 polymer ?
#
loop_
_entity_poly.entity_id
_entity_poly.type
_entity_poly.pdbx_seq_one_letter_code
_entity_poly.pdbx_strand_id
1 'polypeptide(L)'
;EALDVCQSNELYPEMVFLLGRIGNTREALQIIIEKLNDVNQAINFCQENNDKELWTDLIKQTVDKPECVTLLLNRIGNYVDPRMLIQNIKPGCEIKDLKDSLAKMMSDYHLQMS
;
A
#
# COMPACT_ATOMS: atom_id res chain seq x y z
N GLU A 1 -3.48 7.10 -26.42
CA GLU A 1 -4.56 8.07 -26.68
C GLU A 1 -5.39 8.40 -25.44
N ALA A 2 -6.14 7.46 -24.84
CA ALA A 2 -6.92 7.77 -23.63
C ALA A 2 -6.05 8.14 -22.41
N LEU A 3 -4.95 7.42 -22.17
CA LEU A 3 -4.03 7.70 -21.07
C LEU A 3 -3.33 9.06 -21.24
N ASP A 4 -2.91 9.40 -22.45
CA ASP A 4 -2.26 10.69 -22.76
C ASP A 4 -3.17 11.89 -22.48
N VAL A 5 -4.47 11.76 -22.80
CA VAL A 5 -5.47 12.78 -22.50
C VAL A 5 -5.65 12.90 -20.98
N CYS A 6 -5.78 11.79 -20.26
CA CYS A 6 -5.89 11.82 -18.80
C CYS A 6 -4.65 12.43 -18.15
N GLN A 7 -3.46 12.09 -18.63
CA GLN A 7 -2.19 12.64 -18.13
C GLN A 7 -2.08 14.14 -18.38
N SER A 8 -2.49 14.61 -19.56
CA SER A 8 -2.45 16.03 -19.92
C SER A 8 -3.44 16.89 -19.11
N ASN A 9 -4.50 16.26 -18.59
CA ASN A 9 -5.55 16.93 -17.79
C ASN A 9 -5.50 16.57 -16.30
N GLU A 10 -4.44 15.89 -15.84
CA GLU A 10 -4.25 15.47 -14.45
C GLU A 10 -5.44 14.67 -13.87
N LEU A 11 -6.07 13.85 -14.70
CA LEU A 11 -7.21 12.98 -14.35
C LEU A 11 -6.70 11.70 -13.65
N TYR A 12 -6.13 11.87 -12.45
CA TYR A 12 -5.44 10.81 -11.72
C TYR A 12 -6.32 9.56 -11.43
N PRO A 13 -7.60 9.67 -11.01
CA PRO A 13 -8.45 8.50 -10.80
C PRO A 13 -8.66 7.69 -12.09
N GLU A 14 -8.88 8.36 -13.21
CA GLU A 14 -9.06 7.75 -14.53
C GLU A 14 -7.75 7.11 -15.01
N MET A 15 -6.60 7.75 -14.77
CA MET A 15 -5.28 7.16 -15.06
C MET A 15 -5.09 5.85 -14.29
N VAL A 16 -5.37 5.82 -12.99
CA VAL A 16 -5.28 4.61 -12.16
C VAL A 16 -6.17 3.49 -12.72
N PHE A 17 -7.42 3.82 -13.08
CA PHE A 17 -8.35 2.86 -13.68
C PHE A 17 -7.82 2.29 -15.00
N LEU A 18 -7.35 3.16 -15.91
CA LEU A 18 -6.81 2.75 -17.21
C LEU A 18 -5.54 1.91 -17.04
N LEU A 19 -4.59 2.35 -16.22
CA LEU A 19 -3.33 1.65 -15.94
C LEU A 19 -3.57 0.28 -15.31
N GLY A 20 -4.51 0.17 -14.37
CA GLY A 20 -4.91 -1.11 -13.78
C GLY A 20 -5.50 -2.08 -14.83
N ARG A 21 -6.27 -1.57 -15.79
CA ARG A 21 -6.87 -2.41 -16.86
C ARG A 21 -5.87 -2.89 -17.90
N ILE A 22 -4.86 -2.11 -18.21
CA ILE A 22 -3.83 -2.48 -19.21
C ILE A 22 -2.66 -3.26 -18.59
N GLY A 23 -2.66 -3.46 -17.27
CA GLY A 23 -1.64 -4.23 -16.55
C GLY A 23 -0.46 -3.42 -16.03
N ASN A 24 -0.47 -2.09 -16.18
CA ASN A 24 0.56 -1.19 -15.64
C ASN A 24 0.28 -0.86 -14.16
N THR A 25 0.18 -1.90 -13.33
CA THR A 25 -0.25 -1.79 -11.93
C THR A 25 0.72 -1.03 -11.04
N ARG A 26 2.04 -1.08 -11.32
CA ARG A 26 3.04 -0.30 -10.57
C ARG A 26 2.90 1.20 -10.77
N GLU A 27 2.69 1.65 -12.01
CA GLU A 27 2.44 3.06 -12.30
C GLU A 27 1.12 3.52 -11.69
N ALA A 28 0.08 2.68 -11.76
CA ALA A 28 -1.20 2.96 -11.10
C ALA A 28 -1.00 3.15 -9.59
N LEU A 29 -0.26 2.24 -8.93
CA LEU A 29 0.05 2.33 -7.51
C LEU A 29 0.83 3.61 -7.17
N GLN A 30 1.82 3.98 -8.00
CA GLN A 30 2.58 5.21 -7.80
C GLN A 30 1.69 6.46 -7.86
N ILE A 31 0.75 6.53 -8.80
CA ILE A 31 -0.20 7.64 -8.87
C ILE A 31 -1.08 7.72 -7.61
N ILE A 32 -1.55 6.57 -7.10
CA ILE A 32 -2.35 6.54 -5.87
C ILE A 32 -1.53 7.09 -4.68
N ILE A 33 -0.27 6.69 -4.54
CA ILE A 33 0.58 7.07 -3.41
C ILE A 33 1.04 8.53 -3.52
N GLU A 34 1.50 8.96 -4.70
CA GLU A 34 2.16 10.26 -4.86
C GLU A 34 1.20 11.39 -5.25
N LYS A 35 0.19 11.10 -6.08
CA LYS A 35 -0.71 12.13 -6.63
C LYS A 35 -2.02 12.22 -5.87
N LEU A 36 -2.61 11.07 -5.54
CA LEU A 36 -3.83 11.02 -4.73
C LEU A 36 -3.53 11.07 -3.23
N ASN A 37 -2.31 10.70 -2.82
CA ASN A 37 -1.88 10.61 -1.42
C ASN A 37 -2.87 9.79 -0.56
N ASP A 38 -3.47 8.75 -1.16
CA ASP A 38 -4.48 7.90 -0.54
C ASP A 38 -3.91 6.49 -0.31
N VAL A 39 -3.31 6.30 0.86
CA VAL A 39 -2.75 5.00 1.26
C VAL A 39 -3.84 3.95 1.44
N ASN A 40 -5.08 4.33 1.80
CA ASN A 40 -6.16 3.36 1.94
C ASN A 40 -6.57 2.80 0.58
N GLN A 41 -6.65 3.66 -0.44
CA GLN A 41 -6.86 3.24 -1.81
C GLN A 41 -5.69 2.37 -2.30
N ALA A 42 -4.44 2.72 -1.95
CA ALA A 42 -3.28 1.93 -2.35
C ALA A 42 -3.31 0.50 -1.76
N ILE A 43 -3.66 0.36 -0.47
CA ILE A 43 -3.87 -0.92 0.20
C ILE A 43 -4.94 -1.74 -0.52
N ASN A 44 -6.09 -1.13 -0.82
CA ASN A 44 -7.19 -1.81 -1.51
C ASN A 44 -6.75 -2.25 -2.93
N PHE A 45 -6.01 -1.38 -3.64
CA PHE A 45 -5.48 -1.70 -4.97
C PHE A 45 -4.51 -2.89 -4.92
N CYS A 46 -3.59 -2.93 -3.95
CA CYS A 46 -2.70 -4.09 -3.78
C CYS A 46 -3.48 -5.38 -3.46
N GLN A 47 -4.54 -5.28 -2.65
CA GLN A 47 -5.41 -6.41 -2.32
C GLN A 47 -6.15 -6.93 -3.56
N GLU A 48 -6.76 -6.05 -4.35
CA GLU A 48 -7.54 -6.42 -5.54
C GLU A 48 -6.67 -7.08 -6.63
N ASN A 49 -5.43 -6.61 -6.78
CA ASN A 49 -4.49 -7.16 -7.76
C ASN A 49 -3.79 -8.44 -7.27
N ASN A 50 -3.88 -8.78 -5.98
CA ASN A 50 -3.29 -9.97 -5.36
C ASN A 50 -1.79 -10.18 -5.71
N ASP A 51 -1.02 -9.10 -5.77
CA ASP A 51 0.38 -9.09 -6.20
C ASP A 51 1.33 -8.69 -5.06
N LYS A 52 2.26 -9.59 -4.73
CA LYS A 52 3.27 -9.38 -3.68
C LYS A 52 4.29 -8.28 -4.02
N GLU A 53 4.58 -8.07 -5.29
CA GLU A 53 5.48 -6.97 -5.70
C GLU A 53 4.83 -5.61 -5.41
N LEU A 54 3.53 -5.45 -5.69
CA LEU A 54 2.80 -4.22 -5.36
C LEU A 54 2.82 -3.91 -3.87
N TRP A 55 2.66 -4.92 -3.01
CA TRP A 55 2.80 -4.74 -1.56
C TRP A 55 4.21 -4.29 -1.16
N THR A 56 5.23 -4.86 -1.81
CA THR A 56 6.62 -4.47 -1.57
C THR A 56 6.86 -3.02 -1.97
N ASP A 57 6.34 -2.61 -3.13
CA ASP A 57 6.45 -1.23 -3.63
C ASP A 57 5.68 -0.25 -2.74
N LEU A 58 4.47 -0.61 -2.28
CA LEU A 58 3.68 0.18 -1.34
C LEU A 58 4.44 0.41 -0.03
N ILE A 59 4.99 -0.66 0.57
CA ILE A 59 5.73 -0.56 1.84
C ILE A 59 6.94 0.34 1.64
N LYS A 60 7.75 0.13 0.59
CA LYS A 60 8.95 0.94 0.33
C LYS A 60 8.63 2.43 0.18
N GLN A 61 7.53 2.76 -0.51
CA GLN A 61 7.17 4.16 -0.78
C GLN A 61 6.54 4.87 0.43
N THR A 62 6.00 4.12 1.40
CA THR A 62 5.21 4.71 2.51
C THR A 62 5.86 4.56 3.88
N VAL A 63 6.87 3.70 4.03
CA VAL A 63 7.52 3.43 5.33
C VAL A 63 8.28 4.64 5.91
N ASP A 64 8.55 5.64 5.09
CA ASP A 64 9.13 6.93 5.51
C ASP A 64 8.15 7.80 6.32
N LYS A 65 6.85 7.51 6.28
CA LYS A 65 5.79 8.28 6.94
C LYS A 65 5.24 7.48 8.14
N PRO A 66 5.49 7.89 9.39
CA PRO A 66 5.06 7.13 10.59
C PRO A 66 3.55 6.87 10.65
N GLU A 67 2.74 7.82 10.18
CA GLU A 67 1.29 7.67 10.07
C GLU A 67 0.89 6.55 9.11
N CYS A 68 1.64 6.38 8.01
CA CYS A 68 1.41 5.32 7.04
C CYS A 68 1.83 3.96 7.62
N VAL A 69 2.96 3.89 8.32
CA VAL A 69 3.42 2.66 8.98
C VAL A 69 2.37 2.16 9.98
N THR A 70 1.81 3.07 10.78
CA THR A 70 0.74 2.73 11.74
C THR A 70 -0.49 2.17 11.03
N LEU A 71 -0.91 2.79 9.92
CA LEU A 71 -2.03 2.32 9.10
C LEU A 71 -1.75 0.93 8.50
N LEU A 72 -0.56 0.72 7.96
CA LEU A 72 -0.15 -0.55 7.36
C LEU A 72 -0.16 -1.68 8.38
N LEU A 73 0.44 -1.48 9.55
CA LEU A 73 0.43 -2.45 10.66
C LEU A 73 -1.00 -2.92 10.98
N ASN A 74 -1.97 -2.01 10.94
CA ASN A 74 -3.35 -2.30 11.31
C ASN A 74 -4.20 -2.94 10.19
N ARG A 75 -3.74 -2.95 8.94
CA ARG A 75 -4.57 -3.37 7.80
C ARG A 75 -3.97 -4.52 6.98
N ILE A 76 -2.65 -4.67 6.92
CA ILE A 76 -2.04 -5.58 5.93
C ILE A 76 -1.83 -7.01 6.44
N GLY A 77 -2.03 -7.27 7.74
CA GLY A 77 -1.73 -8.57 8.38
C GLY A 77 -2.47 -9.78 7.77
N ASN A 78 -3.66 -9.58 7.19
CA ASN A 78 -4.42 -10.62 6.51
C ASN A 78 -3.99 -10.89 5.06
N TYR A 79 -3.05 -10.11 4.53
CA TYR A 79 -2.70 -10.12 3.10
C TYR A 79 -1.22 -10.44 2.85
N VAL A 80 -0.33 -10.04 3.75
CA VAL A 80 1.12 -10.21 3.57
C VAL A 80 1.81 -10.69 4.85
N ASP A 81 3.00 -11.28 4.69
CA ASP A 81 3.85 -11.65 5.84
C ASP A 81 4.24 -10.37 6.60
N PRO A 82 3.93 -10.28 7.92
CA PRO A 82 4.35 -9.19 8.80
C PRO A 82 5.82 -8.77 8.67
N ARG A 83 6.72 -9.73 8.37
CA ARG A 83 8.15 -9.48 8.19
C ARG A 83 8.42 -8.49 7.07
N MET A 84 7.62 -8.47 6.00
CA MET A 84 7.79 -7.55 4.88
C MET A 84 7.71 -6.09 5.33
N LEU A 85 6.80 -5.77 6.26
CA LEU A 85 6.71 -4.42 6.80
C LEU A 85 7.79 -4.16 7.84
N ILE A 86 7.95 -5.06 8.82
CA ILE A 86 8.85 -4.87 9.96
C ILE A 86 10.30 -4.64 9.51
N GLN A 87 10.76 -5.37 8.48
CA GLN A 87 12.12 -5.22 7.95
C GLN A 87 12.40 -3.88 7.29
N ASN A 88 11.35 -3.16 6.85
CA ASN A 88 11.48 -1.86 6.20
C ASN A 88 11.32 -0.67 7.17
N ILE A 89 10.83 -0.90 8.40
CA ILE A 89 10.63 0.17 9.39
C ILE A 89 12.00 0.74 9.80
N LYS A 90 12.18 2.06 9.60
CA LYS A 90 13.41 2.75 9.97
C LYS A 90 13.57 2.83 11.49
N PRO A 91 14.80 2.66 12.03
CA PRO A 91 15.08 2.92 13.43
C PRO A 91 14.68 4.35 13.82
N GLY A 92 14.02 4.52 14.96
CA GLY A 92 13.57 5.84 15.44
C GLY A 92 12.23 6.31 14.85
N CYS A 93 11.53 5.48 14.07
CA CYS A 93 10.16 5.77 13.62
C CYS A 93 9.19 5.80 14.83
N GLU A 94 8.57 6.95 15.07
CA GLU A 94 7.59 7.12 16.15
C GLU A 94 6.22 6.57 15.72
N ILE A 95 5.98 5.30 16.04
CA ILE A 95 4.72 4.61 15.75
C ILE A 95 3.83 4.66 16.98
N LYS A 96 2.71 5.36 16.87
CA LYS A 96 1.71 5.42 17.93
C LYS A 96 1.05 4.06 18.10
N ASP A 97 0.83 3.64 19.35
CA ASP A 97 0.17 2.36 19.67
C ASP A 97 0.84 1.15 19.00
N LEU A 98 2.18 1.19 18.88
CA LEU A 98 2.99 0.18 18.19
C LEU A 98 2.71 -1.24 18.70
N LYS A 99 2.66 -1.41 20.02
CA LYS A 99 2.42 -2.71 20.66
C LYS A 99 1.09 -3.32 20.20
N ASP A 100 0.02 -2.52 20.25
CA ASP A 100 -1.32 -2.96 19.89
C ASP A 100 -1.42 -3.22 18.39
N SER A 101 -0.84 -2.34 17.57
CA SER A 101 -0.82 -2.48 16.11
C SER A 101 -0.04 -3.73 15.66
N LEU A 102 1.10 -4.02 16.29
CA LEU A 102 1.86 -5.26 16.06
C LEU A 102 1.09 -6.51 16.50
N ALA A 103 0.51 -6.48 17.71
CA ALA A 103 -0.26 -7.61 18.23
C ALA A 103 -1.46 -7.94 17.34
N LYS A 104 -2.15 -6.91 16.84
CA LYS A 104 -3.23 -7.05 15.86
C LYS A 104 -2.72 -7.67 14.56
N MET A 105 -1.67 -7.11 13.97
CA MET A 105 -1.09 -7.63 12.72
C MET A 105 -0.71 -9.10 12.81
N MET A 106 -0.08 -9.50 13.92
CA MET A 106 0.32 -10.89 14.16
C MET A 106 -0.89 -11.81 14.33
N SER A 107 -1.93 -11.33 15.01
CA SER A 107 -3.19 -12.07 15.19
C SER A 107 -3.90 -12.27 13.85
N ASP A 108 -4.01 -11.20 13.04
CA ASP A 108 -4.61 -11.22 11.70
C ASP A 108 -3.88 -12.22 10.79
N TYR A 109 -2.55 -12.20 10.78
CA TYR A 109 -1.74 -13.15 10.00
C TYR A 109 -1.96 -14.61 10.44
N HIS A 110 -2.08 -14.87 11.75
CA HIS A 110 -2.34 -16.22 12.24
C HIS A 110 -3.73 -16.74 11.83
N LEU A 111 -4.74 -15.87 11.80
CA LEU A 111 -6.09 -16.22 11.34
C LEU A 111 -6.12 -16.54 9.85
N GLN A 112 -5.34 -15.85 9.02
CA GLN A 112 -5.21 -16.15 7.59
C GLN A 112 -4.64 -17.57 7.33
N MET A 113 -3.73 -18.03 8.20
CA MET A 113 -3.08 -19.34 8.07
C MET A 113 -3.92 -20.50 8.62
N SER A 114 -5.04 -20.21 9.31
CA SER A 114 -5.88 -21.20 10.00
C SER A 114 -7.04 -21.71 9.15
#